data_AF-A0A945I9L3-F1
#
_entry.id   AF-A0A945I9L3-F1
#
_cell.length_a   1.000
_cell.length_b   1.000
_cell.length_c   1.000
_cell.angle_alpha   90.00
_cell.angle_beta   90.00
_cell.angle_gamma   90.00
#
_symmetry.space_group_name_H-M   'P 1'
#
loop_
_entity.id
_entity.type
_entity.pdbx_description
1 polymer ?
#
loop_
_entity_poly.entity_id
_entity_poly.type
_entity_poly.pdbx_seq_one_letter_code
_entity_poly.pdbx_strand_id
1 'polypeptide(L)'
;MPDIQRLTTYIIDFCQKRDWTKNYNAKDLTISLSLHASDLLEHFQAHKNNDSGVVSSKEKEEVQDEVADVAIYLFQLAHFLDIDLSKAIEEKMKKNTVKYPIE
;
A
#
# COMPACT_ATOMS: atom_id res chain seq x y z
N MET A 1 -14.49 -7.39 5.12
CA MET A 1 -13.46 -6.53 4.48
C MET A 1 -13.45 -6.82 2.99
N PRO A 2 -13.14 -5.84 2.13
CA PRO A 2 -12.83 -6.12 0.73
C PRO A 2 -11.74 -7.20 0.63
N ASP A 3 -11.92 -8.18 -0.25
CA ASP A 3 -10.86 -9.11 -0.62
C ASP A 3 -9.83 -8.41 -1.55
N ILE A 4 -8.55 -8.78 -1.44
CA ILE A 4 -7.43 -8.18 -2.19
C ILE A 4 -7.72 -8.25 -3.69
N GLN A 5 -8.17 -9.41 -4.18
CA GLN A 5 -8.47 -9.59 -5.60
C GLN A 5 -9.56 -8.64 -6.09
N ARG A 6 -10.63 -8.47 -5.30
CA ARG A 6 -11.73 -7.54 -5.63
C ARG A 6 -11.24 -6.10 -5.75
N LEU A 7 -10.39 -5.65 -4.82
CA LEU A 7 -9.84 -4.29 -4.85
C LEU A 7 -8.89 -4.10 -6.02
N THR A 8 -8.00 -5.07 -6.28
CA THR A 8 -7.10 -5.04 -7.45
C THR A 8 -7.90 -4.91 -8.74
N THR A 9 -8.95 -5.72 -8.95
CA THR A 9 -9.81 -5.59 -10.13
C THR A 9 -10.45 -4.21 -10.23
N TYR A 10 -11.00 -3.69 -9.13
CA TYR A 10 -11.60 -2.35 -9.13
C TYR A 10 -10.61 -1.24 -9.51
N ILE A 11 -9.38 -1.30 -8.99
CA ILE A 11 -8.31 -0.33 -9.29
C ILE A 11 -7.89 -0.43 -10.76
N ILE A 12 -7.65 -1.65 -11.26
CA ILE A 12 -7.22 -1.84 -12.66
C ILE A 12 -8.31 -1.39 -13.62
N ASP A 13 -9.58 -1.73 -13.37
CA ASP A 13 -10.71 -1.25 -14.17
C ASP A 13 -10.80 0.28 -14.16
N PHE A 14 -10.56 0.91 -13.00
CA PHE A 14 -10.55 2.37 -12.87
C PHE A 14 -9.45 3.02 -13.73
N CYS A 15 -8.24 2.45 -13.72
CA CYS A 15 -7.10 2.93 -14.49
C CYS A 15 -7.28 2.69 -16.00
N GLN A 16 -7.80 1.52 -16.39
CA GLN A 16 -8.05 1.17 -17.79
C GLN A 16 -9.10 2.10 -18.42
N LYS A 17 -10.19 2.41 -17.70
CA LYS A 17 -11.23 3.35 -18.18
C LYS A 17 -10.70 4.76 -18.45
N ARG A 18 -9.51 5.10 -17.94
CA ARG A 18 -8.84 6.39 -18.12
C ARG A 18 -7.61 6.30 -19.02
N ASP A 19 -7.36 5.15 -19.64
CA ASP A 19 -6.17 4.89 -20.46
C ASP A 19 -4.83 5.05 -19.70
N TRP A 20 -4.83 5.02 -18.37
CA TRP A 20 -3.63 5.24 -17.56
C TRP A 20 -2.64 4.07 -17.63
N THR A 21 -3.13 2.86 -17.93
CA THR A 21 -2.31 1.65 -18.04
C THR A 21 -1.36 1.65 -19.23
N LYS A 22 -1.54 2.54 -20.23
CA LYS A 22 -0.67 2.61 -21.43
C LYS A 22 0.77 3.01 -21.13
N ASN A 23 1.00 3.71 -20.01
CA ASN A 23 2.31 4.19 -19.59
C ASN A 23 2.84 3.46 -18.35
N TYR A 24 2.17 2.40 -17.89
CA TYR A 24 2.62 1.69 -16.69
C TYR A 24 3.87 0.89 -16.97
N ASN A 25 4.87 1.12 -16.14
CA ASN A 25 5.99 0.21 -15.97
C ASN A 25 6.27 0.04 -14.47
N ALA A 26 6.94 -1.05 -14.12
CA ALA A 26 7.24 -1.37 -12.73
C ALA A 26 8.05 -0.27 -12.02
N LYS A 27 8.91 0.45 -12.76
CA LYS A 27 9.73 1.55 -12.21
C LYS A 27 8.84 2.70 -11.75
N ASP A 28 7.94 3.18 -12.59
CA ASP A 28 7.09 4.33 -12.27
C ASP A 28 6.08 3.99 -11.17
N LEU A 29 5.50 2.77 -11.19
CA LEU A 29 4.65 2.29 -10.10
C LEU A 29 5.40 2.22 -8.75
N THR A 30 6.66 1.80 -8.77
CA THR A 30 7.49 1.76 -7.56
C THR A 30 7.85 3.16 -7.07
N ILE A 31 8.11 4.11 -7.98
CA ILE A 31 8.33 5.51 -7.62
C ILE A 31 7.09 6.09 -6.94
N SER A 32 5.91 5.94 -7.54
CA SER A 32 4.64 6.42 -6.95
C SER A 32 4.38 5.79 -5.58
N LEU A 33 4.59 4.48 -5.44
CA LEU A 33 4.48 3.80 -4.14
C LEU A 33 5.38 4.45 -3.08
N SER A 34 6.63 4.77 -3.43
CA SER A 34 7.58 5.41 -2.51
C SER A 34 7.19 6.85 -2.16
N LEU A 35 6.60 7.59 -3.09
CA LEU A 35 6.12 8.96 -2.85
C LEU A 35 4.98 8.95 -1.83
N HIS A 36 3.93 8.17 -2.04
CA HIS A 36 2.81 8.07 -1.09
C HIS A 36 3.22 7.49 0.27
N ALA A 37 4.20 6.59 0.30
CA ALA A 37 4.78 6.13 1.57
C ALA A 37 5.53 7.26 2.30
N SER A 38 6.08 8.22 1.57
CA SER A 38 6.75 9.40 2.13
C SER A 38 5.73 10.43 2.62
N ASP A 39 4.66 10.66 1.86
CA ASP A 39 3.53 11.53 2.25
C ASP A 39 2.87 10.97 3.54
N LEU A 40 2.62 9.66 3.61
CA LEU A 40 2.18 9.00 4.83
C LEU A 40 3.14 9.24 6.01
N LEU A 41 4.46 9.17 5.75
CA LEU A 41 5.47 9.41 6.79
C LEU A 41 5.41 10.84 7.32
N GLU A 42 5.15 11.85 6.48
CA GLU A 42 5.08 13.27 6.89
C GLU A 42 4.09 13.51 8.03
N HIS A 43 2.94 12.81 8.03
CA HIS A 43 1.98 12.87 9.13
C HIS A 43 2.56 12.44 10.48
N PHE A 44 3.62 11.64 10.50
CA PHE A 44 4.24 11.13 11.73
C PHE A 44 5.59 11.79 12.07
N GLN A 45 6.22 12.53 11.16
CA GLN A 45 7.57 13.10 11.34
C GLN A 45 7.67 14.12 12.49
N ALA A 46 6.61 14.89 12.75
CA ALA A 46 6.61 15.96 13.75
C ALA A 46 6.37 15.47 15.19
N HIS A 47 5.98 14.21 15.40
CA HIS A 47 5.66 13.65 16.72
C HIS A 47 6.94 13.37 17.52
N LYS A 48 7.42 14.39 18.24
CA LYS A 48 8.72 14.37 18.93
C LYS A 48 8.85 13.46 20.15
N ASN A 49 7.79 12.87 20.69
CA ASN A 49 7.87 12.03 21.90
C ASN A 49 6.68 11.08 21.91
N ASN A 50 6.85 9.74 21.81
CA ASN A 50 5.95 8.63 22.19
C ASN A 50 4.39 8.74 22.05
N ASP A 51 3.87 9.80 21.46
CA ASP A 51 2.46 10.13 21.22
C ASP A 51 2.10 9.87 19.74
N SER A 52 2.90 9.03 19.09
CA SER A 52 2.81 8.65 17.67
C SER A 52 1.52 7.91 17.29
N GLY A 53 0.59 7.74 18.23
CA GLY A 53 -0.68 7.06 18.03
C GLY A 53 -1.91 7.97 17.98
N VAL A 54 -1.79 9.28 18.29
CA VAL A 54 -2.95 10.18 18.36
C VAL A 54 -2.84 11.23 17.26
N VAL A 55 -3.34 10.86 16.07
CA VAL A 55 -3.71 11.82 15.04
C VAL A 55 -5.07 12.43 15.39
N SER A 56 -5.21 13.73 15.24
CA SER A 56 -6.50 14.42 15.36
C SER A 56 -7.53 13.83 14.37
N SER A 57 -8.82 14.10 14.59
CA SER A 57 -9.87 13.59 13.70
C SER A 57 -9.69 14.04 12.24
N LYS A 58 -9.07 15.20 12.02
CA LYS A 58 -8.76 15.72 10.68
C LYS A 58 -7.55 14.99 10.07
N GLU A 59 -6.46 14.84 10.82
CA GLU A 59 -5.27 14.12 10.35
C GLU A 59 -5.56 12.63 10.12
N LYS A 60 -6.56 12.07 10.79
CA LYS A 60 -6.98 10.68 10.59
C LYS A 60 -7.54 10.42 9.18
N GLU A 61 -8.24 11.38 8.58
CA GLU A 61 -8.75 11.25 7.21
C GLU A 61 -7.60 11.31 6.21
N GLU A 62 -6.68 12.28 6.38
CA GLU A 62 -5.49 12.43 5.54
C GLU A 62 -4.59 11.17 5.62
N VAL A 63 -4.32 10.66 6.82
CA VAL A 63 -3.59 9.39 7.02
C VAL A 63 -4.32 8.21 6.36
N GLN A 64 -5.65 8.17 6.42
CA GLN A 64 -6.42 7.09 5.80
C GLN A 64 -6.25 7.12 4.27
N ASP A 65 -6.27 8.31 3.67
CA ASP A 65 -6.09 8.49 2.23
C ASP A 65 -4.67 8.08 1.81
N GLU A 66 -3.63 8.50 2.52
CA GLU A 66 -2.24 8.10 2.19
C GLU A 66 -2.00 6.60 2.38
N VAL A 67 -2.58 5.97 3.41
CA VAL A 67 -2.56 4.51 3.57
C VAL A 67 -3.25 3.82 2.39
N ALA A 68 -4.36 4.37 1.91
CA ALA A 68 -5.08 3.82 0.76
C ALA A 68 -4.25 3.97 -0.52
N ASP A 69 -3.58 5.11 -0.74
CA ASP A 69 -2.73 5.35 -1.90
C ASP A 69 -1.54 4.39 -1.95
N VAL A 70 -0.85 4.18 -0.81
CA VAL A 70 0.20 3.16 -0.70
C VAL A 70 -0.33 1.78 -1.11
N ALA A 71 -1.51 1.39 -0.63
CA ALA A 71 -2.11 0.10 -1.00
C ALA A 71 -2.49 0.04 -2.50
N ILE A 72 -3.05 1.12 -3.05
CA ILE A 72 -3.45 1.21 -4.46
C ILE A 72 -2.24 1.00 -5.38
N TYR A 73 -1.11 1.66 -5.12
CA TYR A 73 0.09 1.46 -5.93
C TYR A 73 0.75 0.11 -5.71
N LEU A 74 0.71 -0.43 -4.48
CA LEU A 74 1.18 -1.79 -4.22
C LEU A 74 0.36 -2.83 -5.01
N PHE A 75 -0.96 -2.67 -5.07
CA PHE A 75 -1.85 -3.60 -5.76
C PHE A 75 -1.66 -3.51 -7.28
N GLN A 76 -1.49 -2.31 -7.82
CA GLN A 76 -1.15 -2.11 -9.23
C GLN A 76 0.20 -2.72 -9.58
N LEU A 77 1.22 -2.53 -8.73
CA LEU A 77 2.55 -3.11 -8.94
C LEU A 77 2.51 -4.64 -8.88
N ALA A 78 1.81 -5.22 -7.91
CA ALA A 78 1.63 -6.66 -7.81
C ALA A 78 0.91 -7.23 -9.04
N HIS A 79 -0.16 -6.58 -9.51
CA HIS A 79 -0.86 -6.97 -10.74
C HIS A 79 0.05 -6.88 -11.96
N PHE A 80 0.80 -5.78 -12.11
CA PHE A 80 1.72 -5.58 -13.23
C PHE A 80 2.85 -6.63 -13.28
N LEU A 81 3.32 -7.08 -12.11
CA LEU A 81 4.37 -8.09 -11.97
C LEU A 81 3.86 -9.53 -11.94
N ASP A 82 2.54 -9.75 -12.13
CA ASP A 82 1.90 -11.07 -12.02
C ASP A 82 2.13 -11.75 -10.65
N ILE A 83 2.07 -10.95 -9.58
CA ILE A 83 2.22 -11.41 -8.19
C ILE A 83 0.83 -11.56 -7.56
N ASP A 84 0.51 -12.77 -7.13
CA ASP A 84 -0.58 -13.01 -6.19
C ASP A 84 -0.17 -12.45 -4.82
N LEU A 85 -0.62 -11.22 -4.54
CA LEU A 85 -0.26 -10.49 -3.33
C LEU A 85 -0.74 -11.20 -2.06
N SER A 86 -1.93 -11.82 -2.10
CA SER A 86 -2.47 -12.54 -0.93
C SER A 86 -1.57 -13.72 -0.57
N LYS A 87 -1.27 -14.56 -1.56
CA LYS A 87 -0.36 -15.71 -1.40
C LYS A 87 1.05 -15.27 -0.99
N ALA A 88 1.57 -14.20 -1.59
CA ALA A 88 2.89 -13.66 -1.26
C ALA A 88 2.98 -13.21 0.21
N ILE A 89 1.93 -12.55 0.73
CA ILE A 89 1.84 -12.18 2.14
C ILE A 89 1.81 -13.42 3.03
N GLU A 90 0.97 -14.41 2.73
CA GLU A 90 0.89 -15.65 3.51
C GLU A 90 2.24 -16.38 3.59
N GLU A 91 2.91 -16.55 2.44
CA GLU A 91 4.22 -17.17 2.37
C GLU A 91 5.28 -16.37 3.13
N LYS A 92 5.22 -15.04 3.05
CA LYS A 92 6.12 -14.17 3.80
C LYS A 92 5.88 -14.27 5.31
N MET A 93 4.63 -14.36 5.74
CA MET A 93 4.29 -14.53 7.16
C MET A 93 4.78 -15.88 7.69
N LYS A 94 4.62 -16.98 6.94
CA LYS A 94 5.20 -18.29 7.29
C LYS A 94 6.72 -18.20 7.48
N LYS A 95 7.43 -17.52 6.57
CA LYS A 95 8.89 -17.28 6.70
C LYS A 95 9.21 -16.43 7.93
N ASN A 96 8.40 -15.42 8.23
CA ASN A 96 8.60 -14.55 9.40
C ASN A 96 8.37 -15.31 10.71
N THR A 97 7.41 -16.23 10.79
CA THR A 97 7.21 -17.08 11.98
C THR A 97 8.45 -17.93 12.30
N VAL A 98 9.13 -18.45 11.28
CA VAL A 98 10.40 -19.19 11.48
C VAL A 98 11.54 -18.25 11.86
N LYS A 99 11.59 -17.05 11.26
CA LYS A 99 12.65 -16.05 11.52
C LYS A 99 12.51 -15.40 12.91
N TYR A 100 11.30 -15.22 13.39
CA TYR A 100 10.95 -14.57 14.65
C TYR A 100 10.00 -15.49 15.44
N PRO A 101 10.52 -16.58 16.03
CA PRO A 101 9.68 -17.49 16.81
C PRO A 101 9.12 -16.78 18.03
N ILE A 102 7.91 -17.18 18.41
CA ILE A 102 7.33 -16.84 19.71
C ILE A 102 8.01 -17.78 20.72
N GLU A 103 8.58 -17.22 21.78
CA GLU A 103 8.96 -18.00 22.97
C GLU A 103 7.72 -18.54 23.70
#